data_AF-A0A9E3DKE4-F1
#
_entry.id   AF-A0A9E3DKE4-F1
#
_cell.length_a   1.000
_cell.length_b   1.000
_cell.length_c   1.000
_cell.angle_alpha   90.00
_cell.angle_beta   90.00
_cell.angle_gamma   90.00
#
_symmetry.space_group_name_H-M   'P 1'
#
loop_
_entity.id
_entity.type
_entity.pdbx_description
1 polymer ?
#
loop_
_entity_poly.entity_id
_entity_poly.type
_entity_poly.pdbx_seq_one_letter_code
_entity_poly.pdbx_strand_id
1 'polypeptide(L)'
;MALISLIVALTSVSYNTWRDERTEYNRNVRAASFQLLTKLADFERTVFLAQYDHDTQQGNPRIGWADVIVIHDLASVAPPPLESKAAALRAVWRDHWEHLGDEDESSVDHIDAAIEDLRQATLSALRALR
;
A
#
# COMPACT_ATOMS: atom_id res chain seq x y z
N MET A 1 5.81 51.73 9.69
CA MET A 1 5.14 50.58 10.33
C MET A 1 4.31 49.75 9.37
N ALA A 2 3.47 50.34 8.51
CA ALA A 2 2.60 49.58 7.59
C ALA A 2 3.31 48.58 6.64
N LEU A 3 4.49 48.93 6.10
CA LEU A 3 5.28 48.02 5.25
C LEU A 3 5.79 46.79 6.01
N ILE A 4 6.22 46.97 7.26
CA ILE A 4 6.70 45.87 8.11
C ILE A 4 5.52 44.94 8.44
N SER A 5 4.36 45.51 8.78
CA SER A 5 3.13 44.74 9.02
C SER A 5 2.69 43.94 7.79
N LEU A 6 2.79 44.51 6.59
CA LEU A 6 2.46 43.82 5.34
C LEU A 6 3.41 42.64 5.06
N ILE A 7 4.73 42.84 5.22
CA ILE A 7 5.73 41.79 5.03
C ILE A 7 5.51 40.64 6.04
N VAL A 8 5.23 40.97 7.30
CA VAL A 8 4.94 39.97 8.34
C VAL A 8 3.67 39.21 8.01
N ALA A 9 2.61 39.88 7.54
CA ALA A 9 1.36 39.24 7.15
C ALA A 9 1.55 38.26 5.99
N LEU A 10 2.23 38.67 4.92
CA LEU A 10 2.51 37.80 3.76
C LEU A 10 3.34 36.58 4.15
N THR A 11 4.39 36.78 4.95
CA THR A 11 5.26 35.68 5.42
C THR A 11 4.50 34.69 6.29
N SER A 12 3.63 35.18 7.18
CA SER A 12 2.79 34.35 8.05
C SER A 12 1.81 33.51 7.24
N VAL A 13 1.13 34.11 6.26
CA VAL A 13 0.19 33.41 5.38
C VAL A 13 0.90 32.33 4.57
N SER A 14 2.01 32.66 3.91
CA SER A 14 2.79 31.68 3.12
C SER A 14 3.29 30.51 3.97
N TYR A 15 3.77 30.78 5.19
CA TYR A 15 4.22 29.74 6.10
C TYR A 15 3.08 28.82 6.54
N ASN A 16 1.91 29.38 6.88
CA ASN A 16 0.74 28.61 7.29
C ASN A 16 0.24 27.71 6.14
N THR A 17 0.11 28.24 4.91
CA THR A 17 -0.32 27.46 3.75
C THR A 17 0.62 26.28 3.48
N TRP A 18 1.93 26.51 3.48
CA TRP A 18 2.92 25.44 3.28
C TRP A 18 2.85 24.36 4.38
N ARG A 19 2.67 24.79 5.65
CA ARG A 19 2.53 23.88 6.79
C ARG A 19 1.25 23.05 6.69
N ASP A 20 0.16 23.67 6.26
CA ASP A 20 -1.14 23.01 6.12
C ASP A 20 -1.09 21.96 4.99
N GLU A 21 -0.54 22.32 3.82
CA GLU A 21 -0.32 21.38 2.70
C GLU A 21 0.53 20.17 3.12
N ARG A 22 1.60 20.39 3.88
CA ARG A 22 2.42 19.29 4.41
C ARG A 22 1.65 18.39 5.39
N THR A 23 0.84 18.99 6.25
CA THR A 23 0.04 18.26 7.23
C THR A 23 -1.02 17.42 6.54
N GLU A 24 -1.68 17.98 5.53
CA GLU A 24 -2.68 17.28 4.71
C GLU A 24 -2.04 16.13 3.92
N TYR A 25 -0.91 16.38 3.25
CA TYR A 25 -0.14 15.34 2.57
C TYR A 25 0.21 14.18 3.52
N ASN A 26 0.81 14.48 4.66
CA ASN A 26 1.18 13.46 5.65
C ASN A 26 -0.03 12.67 6.15
N ARG A 27 -1.18 13.34 6.34
CA ARG A 27 -2.43 12.69 6.76
C ARG A 27 -2.94 11.74 5.68
N ASN A 28 -2.93 12.16 4.42
CA ASN A 28 -3.37 11.35 3.29
C ASN A 28 -2.47 10.11 3.10
N VAL A 29 -1.15 10.30 3.13
CA VAL A 29 -0.19 9.18 3.04
C VAL A 29 -0.37 8.20 4.20
N ARG A 30 -0.57 8.71 5.43
CA ARG A 30 -0.80 7.86 6.60
C ARG A 30 -2.08 7.04 6.47
N ALA A 31 -3.18 7.66 6.03
CA ALA A 31 -4.46 6.98 5.84
C ALA A 31 -4.36 5.89 4.76
N ALA A 32 -3.79 6.22 3.60
CA ALA A 32 -3.58 5.26 2.51
C ALA A 32 -2.66 4.11 2.93
N SER A 33 -1.56 4.41 3.64
CA SER A 33 -0.61 3.39 4.11
C SER A 33 -1.23 2.41 5.10
N PHE A 34 -2.06 2.88 6.04
CA PHE A 34 -2.75 1.98 6.96
C PHE A 34 -3.78 1.10 6.26
N GLN A 35 -4.55 1.67 5.32
CA GLN A 35 -5.48 0.88 4.50
C GLN A 35 -4.74 -0.16 3.67
N LEU A 36 -3.59 0.20 3.10
CA LEU A 36 -2.74 -0.71 2.33
C LEU A 36 -2.20 -1.86 3.20
N LEU A 37 -1.72 -1.58 4.42
CA LEU A 37 -1.26 -2.62 5.36
C LEU A 37 -2.39 -3.58 5.76
N THR A 38 -3.60 -3.06 6.03
CA THR A 38 -4.76 -3.90 6.31
C THR A 38 -5.11 -4.78 5.11
N LYS A 39 -5.11 -4.21 3.90
CA LYS A 39 -5.42 -4.97 2.69
C LYS A 39 -4.38 -6.01 2.32
N LEU A 40 -3.10 -5.77 2.60
CA LEU A 40 -2.05 -6.77 2.45
C LEU A 40 -2.26 -7.95 3.42
N ALA A 41 -2.63 -7.69 4.67
CA ALA A 41 -2.89 -8.75 5.64
C ALA A 41 -4.15 -9.57 5.29
N ASP A 42 -5.21 -8.92 4.79
CA ASP A 42 -6.39 -9.60 4.28
C ASP A 42 -6.03 -10.51 3.10
N PHE A 43 -5.22 -10.00 2.16
CA PHE A 43 -4.78 -10.75 0.98
C PHE A 43 -3.87 -11.94 1.33
N GLU A 44 -2.89 -11.74 2.23
CA GLU A 44 -2.02 -12.81 2.75
C GLU A 44 -2.84 -13.93 3.38
N ARG A 45 -3.88 -13.58 4.15
CA ARG A 45 -4.82 -14.57 4.69
C ARG A 45 -5.55 -15.34 3.58
N THR A 46 -6.02 -14.67 2.53
CA THR A 46 -6.66 -15.35 1.38
C THR A 46 -5.69 -16.30 0.68
N VAL A 47 -4.42 -15.91 0.53
CA VAL A 47 -3.36 -16.76 -0.03
C VAL A 47 -3.15 -18.02 0.82
N PHE A 48 -3.08 -17.88 2.15
CA PHE A 48 -2.92 -19.03 3.05
C PHE A 48 -4.14 -19.96 3.06
N LEU A 49 -5.35 -19.39 3.01
CA LEU A 49 -6.58 -20.18 2.88
C LEU A 49 -6.62 -21.00 1.58
N ALA A 50 -6.06 -20.44 0.50
CA ALA A 50 -5.95 -21.14 -0.78
C ALA A 50 -4.89 -22.25 -0.72
N GLN A 51 -3.69 -21.93 -0.22
CA GLN A 51 -2.54 -22.84 -0.21
C GLN A 51 -2.70 -23.99 0.78
N TYR A 52 -2.99 -23.68 2.05
CA TYR A 52 -2.85 -24.65 3.15
C TYR A 52 -4.19 -25.26 3.58
N ASP A 53 -5.27 -24.47 3.50
CA ASP A 53 -6.60 -24.93 3.94
C ASP A 53 -7.44 -25.48 2.78
N HIS A 54 -6.98 -25.29 1.53
CA HIS A 54 -7.71 -25.59 0.30
C HIS A 54 -9.16 -25.05 0.31
N ASP A 55 -9.37 -23.90 0.97
CA ASP A 55 -10.69 -23.29 1.14
C ASP A 55 -11.14 -22.63 -0.17
N THR A 56 -11.98 -23.33 -0.92
CA THR A 56 -12.52 -22.87 -2.21
C THR A 56 -13.45 -21.64 -2.12
N GLN A 57 -13.92 -21.28 -0.92
CA GLN A 57 -14.78 -20.12 -0.68
C GLN A 57 -13.96 -18.91 -0.24
N GLN A 58 -13.23 -19.01 0.86
CA GLN A 58 -12.48 -17.88 1.43
C GLN A 58 -11.07 -17.71 0.82
N GLY A 59 -10.47 -18.80 0.34
CA GLY A 59 -9.23 -18.81 -0.45
C GLY A 59 -9.49 -18.69 -1.96
N ASN A 60 -10.68 -18.23 -2.38
CA ASN A 60 -11.03 -18.18 -3.79
C ASN A 60 -10.12 -17.21 -4.56
N PRO A 61 -9.48 -17.61 -5.68
CA PRO A 61 -8.61 -16.73 -6.44
C PRO A 61 -9.28 -15.45 -6.96
N ARG A 62 -10.61 -15.43 -7.10
CA ARG A 62 -11.35 -14.20 -7.45
C ARG A 62 -11.29 -13.14 -6.35
N ILE A 63 -11.22 -13.56 -5.08
CA ILE A 63 -11.01 -12.65 -3.94
C ILE A 63 -9.61 -12.06 -4.06
N GLY A 64 -8.59 -12.91 -4.27
CA GLY A 64 -7.21 -12.45 -4.47
C GLY A 64 -7.06 -11.47 -5.64
N TRP A 65 -7.71 -11.72 -6.77
CA TRP A 65 -7.75 -10.77 -7.89
C TRP A 65 -8.38 -9.42 -7.53
N ALA A 66 -9.45 -9.42 -6.74
CA ALA A 66 -10.06 -8.18 -6.27
C ALA A 66 -9.12 -7.42 -5.31
N ASP A 67 -8.45 -8.14 -4.41
CA ASP A 67 -7.51 -7.56 -3.44
C ASP A 67 -6.31 -6.91 -4.13
N VAL A 68 -5.65 -7.59 -5.08
CA VAL A 68 -4.48 -6.99 -5.79
C VAL A 68 -4.84 -5.76 -6.62
N ILE A 69 -6.09 -5.63 -7.08
CA ILE A 69 -6.59 -4.40 -7.73
C ILE A 69 -6.69 -3.28 -6.71
N VAL A 70 -7.35 -3.51 -5.57
CA VAL A 70 -7.49 -2.50 -4.51
C VAL A 70 -6.14 -2.08 -3.94
N ILE A 71 -5.24 -3.04 -3.72
CA ILE A 71 -3.87 -2.79 -3.27
C ILE A 71 -3.14 -1.88 -4.27
N HIS A 72 -3.24 -2.17 -5.57
CA HIS A 72 -2.65 -1.34 -6.62
C HIS A 72 -3.25 0.08 -6.64
N ASP A 73 -4.58 0.21 -6.57
CA ASP A 73 -5.26 1.51 -6.59
C ASP A 73 -4.85 2.37 -5.38
N LEU A 74 -4.80 1.79 -4.19
CA LEU A 74 -4.31 2.46 -2.98
C LEU A 74 -2.84 2.86 -3.10
N ALA A 75 -2.00 2.02 -3.69
CA ALA A 75 -0.58 2.29 -3.87
C ALA A 75 -0.33 3.39 -4.92
N SER A 76 -1.19 3.54 -5.93
CA SER A 76 -1.06 4.55 -6.99
C SER A 76 -1.21 5.99 -6.50
N VAL A 77 -1.91 6.19 -5.39
CA VAL A 77 -2.08 7.51 -4.74
C VAL A 77 -1.08 7.73 -3.60
N ALA A 78 -0.20 6.76 -3.37
CA ALA A 78 0.82 6.81 -2.33
C ALA A 78 2.20 7.17 -2.92
N PRO A 79 3.16 7.60 -2.09
CA PRO A 79 4.47 7.99 -2.57
C PRO A 79 5.25 6.80 -3.17
N PRO A 80 6.18 7.03 -4.11
CA PRO A 80 7.10 5.98 -4.55
C PRO A 80 7.88 5.35 -3.37
N PRO A 81 8.21 4.05 -3.43
CA PRO A 81 8.05 3.13 -4.56
C PRO A 81 6.75 2.29 -4.52
N LEU A 82 5.72 2.69 -3.76
CA LEU A 82 4.58 1.83 -3.44
C LEU A 82 3.83 1.35 -4.70
N GLU A 83 3.52 2.22 -5.65
CA GLU A 83 2.85 1.86 -6.91
C GLU A 83 3.61 0.75 -7.67
N SER A 84 4.92 0.92 -7.86
CA SER A 84 5.75 -0.05 -8.58
C SER A 84 5.80 -1.43 -7.89
N LYS A 85 5.80 -1.45 -6.56
CA LYS A 85 5.79 -2.69 -5.76
C LYS A 85 4.42 -3.36 -5.77
N ALA A 86 3.33 -2.59 -5.78
CA ALA A 86 1.99 -3.13 -5.96
C ALA A 86 1.77 -3.70 -7.36
N ALA A 87 2.33 -3.06 -8.40
CA ALA A 87 2.34 -3.61 -9.75
C ALA A 87 3.13 -4.93 -9.82
N ALA A 88 4.26 -5.03 -9.13
CA ALA A 88 5.03 -6.28 -9.02
C ALA A 88 4.23 -7.38 -8.30
N LEU A 89 3.58 -7.09 -7.17
CA LEU A 89 2.70 -8.03 -6.47
C LEU A 89 1.57 -8.53 -7.37
N ARG A 90 0.93 -7.63 -8.13
CA ARG A 90 -0.12 -8.00 -9.08
C ARG A 90 0.40 -8.92 -10.20
N ALA A 91 1.63 -8.69 -10.68
CA ALA A 91 2.25 -9.54 -11.69
C ALA A 91 2.56 -10.93 -11.12
N VAL A 92 3.15 -11.01 -9.92
CA VAL A 92 3.41 -12.27 -9.22
C VAL A 92 2.10 -13.03 -8.98
N TRP A 93 1.05 -12.36 -8.50
CA TRP A 93 -0.26 -12.99 -8.34
C TRP A 93 -0.76 -13.60 -9.66
N ARG A 94 -0.73 -12.83 -10.76
CA ARG A 94 -1.15 -13.31 -12.09
C ARG A 94 -0.41 -14.59 -12.51
N ASP A 95 0.88 -14.65 -12.22
CA ASP A 95 1.76 -15.71 -12.72
C ASP A 95 1.73 -16.97 -11.83
N HIS A 96 1.27 -16.87 -10.58
CA HIS A 96 1.36 -17.95 -9.58
C HIS A 96 0.03 -18.45 -8.99
N TRP A 97 -1.08 -17.70 -9.11
CA TRP A 97 -2.33 -18.05 -8.41
C TRP A 97 -2.91 -19.42 -8.78
N GLU A 98 -2.68 -19.90 -10.02
CA GLU A 98 -3.23 -21.18 -10.50
C GLU A 98 -2.62 -22.39 -9.80
N HIS A 99 -1.45 -22.22 -9.19
CA HIS A 99 -0.67 -23.25 -8.50
C HIS A 99 -0.88 -23.23 -6.98
N LEU A 100 -1.74 -22.35 -6.47
CA LEU A 100 -2.07 -22.35 -5.04
C LEU A 100 -2.87 -23.59 -4.68
N GLY A 101 -2.41 -24.28 -3.64
CA GLY A 101 -2.93 -25.58 -3.20
C GLY A 101 -2.19 -26.78 -3.80
N ASP A 102 -1.17 -26.56 -4.62
CA ASP A 102 -0.24 -27.62 -5.03
C ASP A 102 0.70 -27.99 -3.85
N GLU A 103 1.26 -29.20 -3.88
CA GLU A 103 2.25 -29.65 -2.88
C GLU A 103 3.56 -28.83 -2.92
N ASP A 104 3.85 -28.20 -4.06
CA ASP A 104 4.98 -27.30 -4.22
C ASP A 104 4.62 -25.89 -3.70
N GLU A 105 5.31 -25.45 -2.66
CA GLU A 105 5.10 -24.14 -2.02
C GLU A 105 5.77 -22.98 -2.79
N SER A 106 6.45 -23.24 -3.91
CA SER A 106 7.14 -22.19 -4.69
C SER A 106 6.23 -21.00 -5.07
N SER A 107 4.97 -21.26 -5.40
CA SER A 107 4.02 -20.21 -5.78
C SER A 107 3.58 -19.36 -4.61
N VAL A 108 3.34 -19.96 -3.43
CA VAL A 108 3.02 -19.19 -2.22
C VAL A 108 4.22 -18.38 -1.76
N ASP A 109 5.43 -18.94 -1.81
CA ASP A 109 6.68 -18.26 -1.44
C ASP A 109 6.92 -17.00 -2.29
N HIS A 110 6.68 -17.09 -3.61
CA HIS A 110 6.80 -15.95 -4.51
C HIS A 110 5.79 -14.85 -4.18
N ILE A 111 4.54 -15.22 -3.89
CA ILE A 111 3.49 -14.28 -3.50
C ILE A 111 3.82 -13.63 -2.16
N ASP A 112 4.22 -14.40 -1.15
CA ASP A 112 4.58 -13.92 0.19
C ASP A 112 5.76 -12.96 0.15
N ALA A 113 6.79 -13.28 -0.66
CA ALA A 113 7.92 -12.38 -0.86
C ALA A 113 7.47 -11.03 -1.44
N ALA A 114 6.54 -11.03 -2.40
CA ALA A 114 6.02 -9.79 -3.00
C ALA A 114 5.12 -9.01 -2.03
N ILE A 115 4.33 -9.68 -1.19
CA ILE A 115 3.55 -9.08 -0.09
C ILE A 115 4.50 -8.39 0.88
N GLU A 116 5.55 -9.09 1.32
CA GLU A 116 6.52 -8.56 2.28
C GLU A 116 7.26 -7.33 1.72
N ASP A 117 7.63 -7.41 0.44
CA ASP A 117 8.32 -6.33 -0.24
C ASP A 117 7.51 -5.02 -0.28
N LEU A 118 6.20 -5.12 -0.48
CA LEU A 118 5.28 -3.98 -0.45
C LEU A 118 4.98 -3.54 0.99
N ARG A 119 4.85 -4.48 1.93
CA ARG A 119 4.67 -4.19 3.36
C ARG A 119 5.83 -3.37 3.91
N GLN A 120 7.07 -3.77 3.64
CA GLN A 120 8.26 -3.05 4.09
C GLN A 120 8.39 -1.66 3.46
N ALA A 121 8.05 -1.53 2.18
CA ALA A 121 8.02 -0.22 1.52
C ALA A 121 6.97 0.71 2.14
N THR A 122 5.79 0.18 2.46
CA THR A 122 4.71 0.93 3.11
C THR A 122 5.11 1.40 4.52
N LEU A 123 5.73 0.52 5.31
CA LEU A 123 6.27 0.89 6.63
C LEU A 123 7.38 1.95 6.52
N SER A 124 8.21 1.86 5.49
CA SER A 124 9.26 2.85 5.23
C SER A 124 8.67 4.22 4.87
N ALA A 125 7.62 4.25 4.05
CA ALA A 125 6.89 5.48 3.72
C ALA A 125 6.28 6.13 4.97
N LEU A 126 5.66 5.34 5.86
CA LEU A 126 5.13 5.82 7.14
C LEU A 126 6.20 6.42 8.05
N ARG A 127 7.37 5.78 8.15
CA ARG A 127 8.50 6.27 8.97
C ARG A 127 9.11 7.56 8.42
N ALA A 128 8.96 7.82 7.12
CA ALA A 128 9.49 9.01 6.46
C ALA A 128 8.61 10.26 6.66
N LEU A 129 7.36 10.10 7.10
CA LEU A 129 6.46 11.22 7.41
C LEU A 129 7.03 12.02 8.60
N ARG A 130 7.17 13.34 8.42
CA ARG A 130 7.65 14.28 9.45
C ARG A 130 6.54 15.20 9.90
#